data_AF-A0A7X7GZY8-F1
#
_entry.id   AF-A0A7X7GZY8-F1
#
_cell.length_a   1.000
_cell.length_b   1.000
_cell.length_c   1.000
_cell.angle_alpha   90.00
_cell.angle_beta   90.00
_cell.angle_gamma   90.00
#
_symmetry.space_group_name_H-M   'P 1'
#
loop_
_entity.id
_entity.type
_entity.pdbx_description
1 polymer ?
#
loop_
_entity_poly.entity_id
_entity_poly.type
_entity_poly.pdbx_seq_one_letter_code
_entity_poly.pdbx_strand_id
1 'polypeptide(L)' 'VMGGVARRSWARNMNSVETAIEYNLTTDNHITLPYFTDEEKIRSLVDKMYISGGK' A
#
# COMPACT_ATOMS: atom_id res chain seq x y z
N VAL A 1 -5.70 -9.70 -17.04
CA VAL A 1 -4.91 -10.26 -15.91
C VAL A 1 -4.27 -9.15 -15.06
N MET A 2 -3.41 -8.30 -15.64
CA MET A 2 -2.68 -7.25 -14.89
C MET A 2 -3.55 -6.19 -14.19
N GLY A 3 -4.75 -5.87 -14.70
CA GLY A 3 -5.67 -4.98 -13.98
C GLY A 3 -6.09 -5.51 -12.59
N GLY A 4 -6.19 -6.83 -12.43
CA GLY A 4 -6.47 -7.45 -11.14
C GLY A 4 -5.26 -7.38 -10.19
N VAL A 5 -4.05 -7.50 -10.74
CA VAL A 5 -2.78 -7.32 -10.00
C VAL A 5 -2.69 -5.88 -9.50
N ALA A 6 -2.94 -4.90 -10.37
CA ALA A 6 -2.96 -3.48 -10.01
C ALA A 6 -3.97 -3.17 -8.90
N ARG A 7 -5.20 -3.68 -8.97
CA ARG A 7 -6.18 -3.47 -7.88
C ARG A 7 -5.72 -4.08 -6.55
N ARG A 8 -5.13 -5.29 -6.59
CA ARG A 8 -4.70 -6.00 -5.38
C ARG A 8 -3.43 -5.42 -4.76
N SER A 9 -2.53 -4.84 -5.56
CA SER A 9 -1.38 -4.12 -5.02
C SER A 9 -1.85 -2.95 -4.15
N TRP A 10 -2.83 -2.17 -4.60
CA TRP A 10 -3.47 -1.10 -3.83
C TRP A 10 -4.25 -1.58 -2.61
N ALA A 11 -4.72 -2.82 -2.59
CA ALA A 11 -5.28 -3.49 -1.40
C ALA A 11 -4.19 -4.07 -0.48
N ARG A 12 -2.93 -3.65 -0.64
CA ARG A 12 -1.75 -4.07 0.15
C ARG A 12 -1.39 -5.56 0.04
N ASN A 13 -1.74 -6.22 -1.06
CA ASN A 13 -1.30 -7.60 -1.30
C ASN A 13 0.15 -7.65 -1.79
N MET A 14 1.08 -8.13 -0.96
CA MET A 14 2.53 -8.13 -1.25
C MET A 14 2.88 -8.86 -2.55
N ASN A 15 2.32 -10.04 -2.81
CA ASN A 15 2.60 -10.79 -4.03
C ASN A 15 2.18 -10.01 -5.29
N SER A 16 1.06 -9.27 -5.22
CA SER A 16 0.60 -8.42 -6.31
C SER A 16 1.46 -7.17 -6.48
N VAL A 17 2.01 -6.62 -5.40
CA VAL A 17 2.97 -5.50 -5.44
C VAL A 17 4.25 -5.94 -6.15
N GLU A 18 4.82 -7.08 -5.75
CA GLU A 18 6.03 -7.65 -6.36
C GLU A 18 5.83 -7.92 -7.85
N THR A 19 4.70 -8.56 -8.21
CA THR A 19 4.35 -8.80 -9.62
C THR A 19 4.20 -7.49 -10.41
N ALA A 20 3.63 -6.44 -9.81
CA ALA A 20 3.47 -5.14 -10.47
C ALA A 20 4.81 -4.39 -10.63
N ILE A 21 5.74 -4.53 -9.66
CA ILE A 21 7.11 -4.00 -9.77
C ILE A 21 7.83 -4.67 -10.94
N GLU A 22 7.83 -6.00 -10.97
CA GLU A 22 8.47 -6.78 -12.04
C GLU A 22 7.89 -6.42 -13.42
N TYR A 23 6.57 -6.29 -13.50
CA TYR A 23 5.89 -5.89 -14.75
C TYR A 23 6.30 -4.49 -15.24
N ASN A 24 6.50 -3.53 -14.34
CA ASN A 24 6.95 -2.18 -14.71
C ASN A 24 8.42 -2.16 -15.15
N LEU A 25 9.26 -3.07 -14.65
CA LEU A 25 10.68 -3.16 -15.01
C LEU A 25 10.90 -3.90 -16.34
N THR A 26 10.00 -4.82 -16.69
CA THR A 26 10.17 -5.72 -17.84
C THR A 26 9.32 -5.34 -19.06
N THR A 27 8.48 -4.30 -18.95
CA THR A 27 7.59 -3.87 -20.03
C THR A 27 7.56 -2.34 -20.17
N ASP A 28 7.17 -1.84 -21.33
CA ASP A 28 6.96 -0.40 -21.56
C ASP A 28 5.63 0.13 -20.96
N ASN A 29 4.82 -0.74 -20.36
CA ASN A 29 3.59 -0.37 -19.67
C ASN A 29 3.86 -0.06 -18.20
N HIS A 30 2.97 0.69 -17.56
CA HIS A 30 3.15 1.09 -16.17
C HIS A 30 1.88 0.91 -15.34
N ILE A 31 2.02 0.22 -14.20
CA ILE A 31 1.07 0.15 -13.11
C ILE A 31 1.51 1.12 -12.02
N THR A 32 0.62 2.01 -11.58
CA THR A 32 0.89 2.85 -10.41
C THR A 32 0.94 2.00 -9.15
N LEU A 33 2.06 2.08 -8.42
CA LEU A 33 2.27 1.36 -7.17
C LEU A 33 1.84 2.20 -5.96
N PRO A 34 1.25 1.59 -4.91
CA PRO A 34 0.92 2.30 -3.69
C PRO A 34 2.19 2.61 -2.89
N TYR A 35 2.21 3.78 -2.23
CA TYR A 35 3.21 4.07 -1.21
C TYR A 35 2.63 3.68 0.16
N PHE A 36 3.31 2.78 0.88
CA PHE A 36 2.85 2.35 2.19
C PHE A 36 3.18 3.37 3.27
N THR A 37 2.25 3.50 4.20
CA THR A 37 2.42 4.36 5.38
C THR A 37 3.35 3.71 6.40
N ASP A 38 4.05 4.55 7.14
CA ASP A 38 4.80 4.13 8.33
C ASP A 38 3.82 3.79 9.47
N GLU A 39 3.67 2.49 9.73
CA GLU A 39 2.77 1.96 10.75
C GLU A 39 3.19 2.37 12.17
N GLU A 40 4.50 2.48 12.44
CA GLU A 40 4.99 2.87 13.77
C GLU A 40 4.65 4.34 14.05
N LYS A 41 4.85 5.19 13.04
CA LYS A 41 4.45 6.60 13.13
C LYS A 41 2.95 6.73 13.38
N ILE A 42 2.11 6.01 12.63
CA ILE A 42 0.66 6.03 12.83
C ILE A 42 0.30 5.56 14.24
N ARG A 43 0.85 4.43 14.68
CA ARG A 43 0.58 3.88 16.01
C ARG A 43 0.92 4.87 17.12
N SER A 44 2.11 5.48 17.04
CA SER A 44 2.55 6.47 18.02
C SER A 44 1.67 7.72 18.07
N LEU A 45 1.11 8.13 16.92
CA LEU A 45 0.19 9.27 16.83
C LEU A 45 -1.17 8.92 17.43
N VAL A 46 -1.69 7.73 17.14
CA VAL A 46 -2.95 7.24 17.73
C VAL A 46 -2.81 7.17 19.24
N ASP A 47 -1.77 6.54 19.77
CA ASP A 47 -1.55 6.42 21.22
C ASP A 47 -1.46 7.78 21.92
N LYS A 48 -0.90 8.80 21.25
CA LYS A 48 -0.77 10.16 21.81
C LYS A 48 -2.07 10.97 21.76
N MET A 49 -2.83 10.83 20.67
CA MET A 49 -3.93 11.73 20.34
C MET A 49 -5.31 11.13 20.63
N TYR A 50 -5.40 9.80 20.73
CA TYR A 50 -6.66 9.11 21.00
C TYR A 50 -7.04 9.24 22.48
N ILE A 51 -8.18 9.88 22.74
CA ILE A 51 -8.79 9.97 24.06
C ILE A 51 -10.04 9.09 24.05
N SER A 52 -10.05 8.04 24.86
CA SER A 52 -11.21 7.14 24.98
C SER A 52 -12.41 7.91 25.51
N GLY A 53 -13.53 7.89 24.79
CA GLY A 53 -14.75 8.61 25.13
C GLY A 53 -14.90 10.01 24.50
N GLY A 54 -13.88 10.50 23.77
CA GLY A 54 -13.89 11.84 23.18
C GLY A 54 -13.70 12.96 24.21
N LYS A 55 -13.50 14.19 23.71
CA LYS A 55 -13.73 15.41 24.52
C LYS A 55 -15.19 15.82 24.38
#